data_AF-A0A9Q3ZDV2-F1
#
_entry.id   AF-A0A9Q3ZDV2-F1
#
_cell.length_a   1.000
_cell.length_b   1.000
_cell.length_c   1.000
_cell.angle_alpha   90.00
_cell.angle_beta   90.00
_cell.angle_gamma   90.00
#
_symmetry.space_group_name_H-M   'P 1'
#
loop_
_entity.id
_entity.type
_entity.pdbx_description
1 polymer ?
#
loop_
_entity_poly.entity_id
_entity_poly.type
_entity_poly.pdbx_seq_one_letter_code
_entity_poly.pdbx_strand_id
1 'polypeptide(L)'
;MTVPRSLPLLLLLTLAALLAACDSGPGDNVIRDALNAELEQAHLDELLEVEDVEQLSAVEDSQGDYSVEVNYRLRARKGLADYAGEVRGDDEREPMDRFAMTMALAAVRVEFGPFEEGDTFNRERRLVFSKGDQGWQMKSALGAKPGQR
;
A
#
# COMPACT_ATOMS: atom_id res chain seq x y z
N MET A 1 -28.89 -45.39 12.74
CA MET A 1 -28.28 -44.04 12.72
C MET A 1 -28.61 -43.38 11.39
N THR A 2 -29.69 -42.59 11.35
CA THR A 2 -30.17 -41.91 10.14
C THR A 2 -29.44 -40.59 10.01
N VAL A 3 -28.46 -40.51 9.11
CA VAL A 3 -27.78 -39.25 8.78
C VAL A 3 -28.82 -38.36 8.08
N PRO A 4 -29.13 -37.17 8.59
CA PRO A 4 -30.11 -36.29 7.97
C PRO A 4 -29.63 -35.89 6.57
N ARG A 5 -30.45 -36.20 5.56
CA ARG A 5 -30.20 -35.96 4.12
C ARG A 5 -29.97 -34.49 3.74
N SER A 6 -30.18 -33.56 4.67
CA SER A 6 -29.94 -32.12 4.53
C SER A 6 -28.50 -31.69 4.84
N LEU A 7 -27.71 -32.54 5.52
CA LEU A 7 -26.30 -32.28 5.82
C LEU A 7 -25.41 -32.07 4.58
N PRO A 8 -25.53 -32.85 3.48
CA PRO A 8 -24.72 -32.60 2.28
C PRO A 8 -25.13 -31.30 1.58
N LEU A 9 -26.39 -30.87 1.67
CA LEU A 9 -26.88 -29.67 0.99
C LEU A 9 -26.31 -28.40 1.66
N LEU A 10 -26.21 -28.40 2.98
CA LEU A 10 -25.61 -27.29 3.74
C LEU A 10 -24.08 -27.22 3.56
N LEU A 11 -23.44 -28.38 3.40
CA LEU A 11 -22.00 -28.48 3.10
C LEU A 11 -21.67 -28.05 1.66
N LEU A 12 -22.55 -28.36 0.70
CA LEU A 12 -22.44 -27.90 -0.69
C LEU A 12 -22.68 -26.38 -0.82
N LEU A 13 -23.59 -25.80 -0.04
CA LEU A 13 -23.82 -24.35 -0.03
C LEU A 13 -22.66 -23.57 0.59
N THR A 14 -22.06 -24.09 1.67
CA THR A 14 -20.87 -23.50 2.27
C THR A 14 -19.67 -23.63 1.34
N LEU A 15 -19.47 -24.78 0.70
CA LEU A 15 -18.38 -24.95 -0.28
C LEU A 15 -18.54 -24.02 -1.50
N ALA A 16 -19.76 -23.80 -2.00
CA ALA A 16 -20.02 -22.85 -3.10
C ALA A 16 -19.77 -21.39 -2.71
N ALA A 17 -19.97 -21.01 -1.44
CA ALA A 17 -19.63 -19.68 -0.94
C ALA A 17 -18.12 -19.46 -0.78
N LEU A 18 -17.32 -20.51 -0.51
CA LEU A 18 -15.86 -20.41 -0.47
C LEU A 18 -15.22 -20.34 -1.88
N LEU A 19 -15.90 -20.83 -2.92
CA LEU A 19 -15.42 -20.72 -4.31
C LEU A 19 -15.69 -19.36 -4.96
N ALA A 20 -16.38 -18.44 -4.26
CA ALA A 20 -16.52 -17.05 -4.68
C ALA A 20 -15.27 -16.20 -4.39
N ALA A 21 -14.15 -16.80 -3.97
CA ALA A 21 -12.82 -16.24 -4.18
C ALA A 21 -12.45 -16.34 -5.67
N CYS A 22 -13.31 -15.79 -6.53
CA CYS A 22 -13.00 -15.51 -7.92
C CYS A 22 -11.79 -14.59 -7.94
N ASP A 23 -10.84 -14.88 -8.83
CA ASP A 23 -9.58 -14.17 -9.09
C ASP A 23 -9.72 -12.66 -8.93
N SER A 24 -9.50 -12.16 -7.71
CA SER A 24 -9.90 -10.82 -7.25
C SER A 24 -8.67 -9.94 -7.16
N GLY A 25 -7.89 -9.84 -8.24
CA GLY A 25 -6.67 -9.03 -8.25
C GLY A 25 -5.69 -9.36 -7.10
N PRO A 26 -4.77 -8.44 -6.78
CA PRO A 26 -3.90 -8.59 -5.62
C PRO A 26 -4.69 -8.38 -4.32
N GLY A 27 -4.48 -9.23 -3.32
CA GLY A 27 -5.09 -9.04 -2.00
C GLY A 27 -4.45 -7.89 -1.20
N ASP A 28 -5.13 -7.44 -0.14
CA ASP A 28 -4.70 -6.31 0.69
C ASP A 28 -3.28 -6.45 1.25
N ASN A 29 -2.82 -7.68 1.54
CA ASN A 29 -1.45 -7.92 2.00
C ASN A 29 -0.42 -7.62 0.91
N VAL A 30 -0.67 -8.04 -0.32
CA VAL A 30 0.18 -7.74 -1.48
C VAL A 30 0.24 -6.24 -1.71
N ILE A 31 -0.90 -5.55 -1.58
CA ILE A 31 -0.98 -4.10 -1.74
C ILE A 31 -0.19 -3.40 -0.64
N ARG A 32 -0.33 -3.84 0.61
CA ARG A 32 0.42 -3.34 1.77
C ARG A 32 1.92 -3.51 1.58
N ASP A 33 2.36 -4.70 1.17
CA ASP A 33 3.78 -5.00 0.96
C ASP A 33 4.36 -4.10 -0.14
N ALA A 34 3.62 -3.90 -1.24
CA ALA A 34 4.02 -2.99 -2.31
C ALA A 34 4.12 -1.53 -1.86
N LEU A 35 3.17 -1.04 -1.05
CA LEU A 35 3.20 0.32 -0.49
C LEU A 35 4.35 0.50 0.51
N ASN A 36 4.64 -0.51 1.34
CA ASN A 36 5.80 -0.47 2.24
C ASN A 36 7.12 -0.49 1.47
N ALA A 37 7.21 -1.28 0.39
CA ALA A 37 8.39 -1.28 -0.48
C ALA A 37 8.60 0.08 -1.17
N GLU A 38 7.53 0.82 -1.50
CA GLU A 38 7.63 2.21 -2.00
C GLU A 38 8.20 3.15 -0.93
N LEU A 39 7.79 3.01 0.34
CA LEU A 39 8.36 3.79 1.44
C LEU A 39 9.83 3.46 1.68
N GLU A 40 10.22 2.18 1.66
CA GLU A 40 11.61 1.74 1.82
C GLU A 40 12.50 2.29 0.69
N GLN A 41 12.04 2.19 -0.57
CA GLN A 41 12.76 2.76 -1.72
C GLN A 41 12.90 4.29 -1.65
N ALA A 42 11.95 4.96 -1.00
CA ALA A 42 12.01 6.39 -0.73
C ALA A 42 12.77 6.75 0.56
N HIS A 43 13.27 5.76 1.31
CA HIS A 43 13.87 5.91 2.64
C HIS A 43 12.96 6.60 3.67
N LEU A 44 11.66 6.32 3.59
CA LEU A 44 10.60 6.87 4.44
C LEU A 44 9.97 5.83 5.38
N ASP A 45 10.40 4.58 5.34
CA ASP A 45 9.88 3.47 6.15
C ASP A 45 10.15 3.63 7.66
N GLU A 46 11.19 4.39 8.03
CA GLU A 46 11.44 4.82 9.42
C GLU A 46 10.56 5.98 9.87
N LEU A 47 9.99 6.76 8.93
CA LEU A 47 9.18 7.95 9.20
C LEU A 47 7.68 7.64 9.16
N LEU A 48 7.26 6.82 8.21
CA LEU A 48 5.87 6.54 7.88
C LEU A 48 5.61 5.03 7.85
N GLU A 49 4.43 4.64 8.29
CA GLU A 49 3.95 3.26 8.23
C GLU A 49 2.62 3.19 7.50
N VAL A 50 2.45 2.18 6.65
CA VAL A 50 1.16 1.88 6.02
C VAL A 50 0.28 1.11 7.00
N GLU A 51 -0.93 1.62 7.25
CA GLU A 51 -1.98 1.05 8.09
C GLU A 51 -3.30 0.94 7.31
N ASP A 52 -4.23 0.10 7.79
CA ASP A 52 -5.63 0.07 7.33
C ASP A 52 -5.82 0.06 5.80
N VAL A 53 -5.08 -0.79 5.09
CA VAL A 53 -5.22 -1.00 3.64
C VAL A 53 -6.56 -1.66 3.34
N GLU A 54 -7.32 -1.04 2.44
CA GLU A 54 -8.61 -1.51 1.94
C GLU A 54 -8.64 -1.34 0.41
N GLN A 55 -8.77 -2.46 -0.30
CA GLN A 55 -9.05 -2.45 -1.72
C GLN A 55 -10.50 -2.03 -2.00
N LEU A 56 -10.68 -0.88 -2.65
CA LEU A 56 -11.98 -0.36 -3.06
C LEU A 56 -12.46 -1.02 -4.35
N SER A 57 -11.56 -1.25 -5.31
CA SER A 57 -11.86 -1.92 -6.57
C SER A 57 -10.62 -2.57 -7.19
N ALA A 58 -10.82 -3.61 -8.00
CA ALA A 58 -9.83 -4.12 -8.93
C ALA A 58 -10.48 -4.38 -10.29
N VAL A 59 -9.86 -3.87 -11.34
CA VAL A 59 -10.28 -4.09 -12.71
C VAL A 59 -9.07 -4.56 -13.52
N GLU A 60 -9.20 -5.73 -14.13
CA GLU A 60 -8.22 -6.24 -15.09
C GLU A 60 -8.41 -5.53 -16.45
N ASP A 61 -7.31 -5.11 -17.07
CA ASP A 61 -7.29 -4.55 -18.40
C ASP A 61 -7.05 -5.59 -19.49
N SER A 62 -7.09 -5.17 -20.76
CA SER A 62 -6.88 -6.08 -21.90
C SER A 62 -5.48 -6.70 -21.98
N GLN A 63 -4.51 -6.19 -21.20
CA GLN A 63 -3.13 -6.66 -21.16
C GLN A 63 -2.88 -7.62 -19.98
N GLY A 64 -3.90 -7.88 -19.14
CA GLY A 64 -3.78 -8.71 -17.95
C GLY A 64 -3.22 -7.97 -16.73
N ASP A 65 -3.12 -6.64 -16.80
CA ASP A 65 -2.74 -5.81 -15.67
C ASP A 65 -3.97 -5.41 -14.87
N TYR A 66 -3.81 -5.30 -13.56
CA TYR A 66 -4.88 -4.97 -12.62
C TYR A 66 -4.74 -3.52 -12.17
N SER A 67 -5.74 -2.71 -12.50
CA SER A 67 -5.92 -1.37 -11.94
C SER A 67 -6.71 -1.48 -10.63
N VAL A 68 -6.03 -1.22 -9.52
CA VAL A 68 -6.55 -1.38 -8.17
C VAL A 68 -6.73 -0.01 -7.53
N GLU A 69 -7.95 0.33 -7.11
CA GLU A 69 -8.19 1.48 -6.24
C GLU A 69 -8.06 1.04 -4.79
N VAL A 70 -7.21 1.73 -4.03
CA VAL A 70 -6.91 1.42 -2.64
C VAL A 70 -7.12 2.66 -1.78
N ASN A 71 -7.75 2.46 -0.64
CA ASN A 71 -7.72 3.39 0.48
C ASN A 71 -6.76 2.83 1.54
N TYR A 72 -5.95 3.68 2.15
CA TYR A 72 -5.04 3.29 3.21
C TYR A 72 -4.71 4.48 4.11
N ARG A 73 -4.17 4.21 5.29
CA ARG A 73 -3.68 5.23 6.20
C ARG A 73 -2.17 5.20 6.28
N LEU A 74 -1.55 6.37 6.31
CA LEU A 74 -0.16 6.51 6.74
C LEU A 74 -0.15 6.97 8.19
N ARG A 75 0.65 6.33 9.03
CA ARG A 75 0.93 6.79 10.39
C ARG A 75 2.36 7.30 10.48
N ALA A 76 2.54 8.47 11.07
CA ALA A 76 3.86 9.00 11.40
C ALA A 76 4.46 8.22 12.58
N ARG A 77 5.60 7.55 12.36
CA ARG A 77 6.38 6.91 13.42
C ARG A 77 7.18 7.93 14.23
N LYS A 78 7.49 9.09 13.63
CA LYS A 78 8.27 10.19 14.21
C LYS A 78 7.72 11.52 13.70
N GLY A 79 7.98 12.59 14.45
CA GLY A 79 7.75 13.95 13.96
C GLY A 79 8.66 14.30 12.78
N LEU A 80 8.14 15.03 11.79
CA LEU A 80 8.89 15.37 10.58
C LEU A 80 10.16 16.18 10.87
N ALA A 81 10.08 17.12 11.82
CA ALA A 81 11.20 17.96 12.20
C ALA A 81 12.31 17.16 12.89
N ASP A 82 11.94 16.22 13.76
CA ASP A 82 12.87 15.39 14.53
C ASP A 82 13.62 14.44 13.59
N TYR A 83 12.90 13.72 12.73
CA TYR A 83 13.51 12.82 11.77
C TYR A 83 14.39 13.57 10.75
N ALA A 84 14.01 14.77 10.31
CA ALA A 84 14.87 15.61 9.49
C ALA A 84 16.13 16.10 10.23
N GLY A 85 16.09 16.20 11.56
CA GLY A 85 17.27 16.45 12.39
C GLY A 85 18.21 15.25 12.40
N GLU A 86 17.66 14.05 12.62
CA GLU A 86 18.41 12.78 12.61
C GLU A 86 19.13 12.57 11.28
N VAL A 87 18.43 12.69 10.14
CA VAL A 87 19.01 12.51 8.80
C VAL A 87 20.17 13.48 8.52
N ARG A 88 20.10 14.71 9.04
CA ARG A 88 21.19 15.70 8.86
C ARG A 88 22.38 15.44 9.78
N GLY A 89 22.13 14.90 10.97
CA GLY A 89 23.15 14.60 11.98
C GLY A 89 23.80 13.23 11.83
N ASP A 90 23.28 12.37 10.95
CA ASP A 90 23.84 11.06 10.65
C ASP A 90 25.09 11.19 9.76
N ASP A 91 26.25 11.27 10.39
CA ASP A 91 27.55 11.34 9.72
C ASP A 91 28.09 9.96 9.31
N GLU A 92 27.45 8.86 9.73
CA GLU A 92 27.80 7.50 9.31
C GLU A 92 27.23 7.16 7.93
N ARG A 93 26.13 7.83 7.53
CA ARG A 93 25.47 7.66 6.23
C ARG A 93 26.20 8.38 5.09
N GLU A 94 26.24 7.75 3.92
CA GLU A 94 26.87 8.28 2.71
C GLU A 94 26.29 9.66 2.31
N PRO A 95 27.12 10.65 1.91
CA PRO A 95 26.65 12.01 1.63
C PRO A 95 25.55 12.11 0.57
N MET A 96 25.56 11.23 -0.44
CA MET A 96 24.54 11.19 -1.49
C MET A 96 23.19 10.69 -0.97
N ASP A 97 23.20 9.68 -0.09
CA ASP A 97 21.99 9.14 0.50
C ASP A 97 21.33 10.18 1.42
N ARG A 98 22.13 10.89 2.22
CA ARG A 98 21.61 12.00 3.04
C ARG A 98 20.98 13.10 2.21
N PHE A 99 21.57 13.41 1.04
CA PHE A 99 21.00 14.38 0.12
C PHE A 99 19.67 13.88 -0.46
N ALA A 100 19.60 12.64 -0.95
CA ALA A 100 18.37 12.03 -1.47
C ALA A 100 17.26 12.03 -0.42
N MET A 101 17.56 11.64 0.81
CA MET A 101 16.62 11.68 1.93
C MET A 101 16.17 13.10 2.27
N THR A 102 17.08 14.08 2.28
CA THR A 102 16.71 15.49 2.50
C THR A 102 15.71 15.98 1.45
N MET A 103 15.88 15.55 0.20
CA MET A 103 14.94 15.87 -0.88
C MET A 103 13.59 15.15 -0.70
N ALA A 104 13.60 13.87 -0.32
CA ALA A 104 12.39 13.12 -0.01
C ALA A 104 11.61 13.78 1.14
N LEU A 105 12.28 14.18 2.22
CA LEU A 105 11.68 14.89 3.34
C LEU A 105 11.12 16.26 2.97
N ALA A 106 11.76 16.97 2.04
CA ALA A 106 11.21 18.21 1.51
C ALA A 106 9.90 17.96 0.75
N ALA A 107 9.82 16.89 -0.06
CA ALA A 107 8.60 16.51 -0.76
C ALA A 107 7.49 16.10 0.23
N VAL A 108 7.82 15.30 1.25
CA VAL A 108 6.91 14.93 2.35
C VAL A 108 6.35 16.18 3.05
N ARG A 109 7.20 17.16 3.35
CA ARG A 109 6.76 18.43 3.95
C ARG A 109 5.79 19.20 3.06
N VAL A 110 6.00 19.20 1.74
CA VAL A 110 5.11 19.85 0.78
C VAL A 110 3.75 19.15 0.73
N GLU A 111 3.75 17.82 0.74
CA GLU A 111 2.54 17.01 0.65
C GLU A 111 1.69 17.04 1.93
N PHE A 112 2.33 16.91 3.09
CA PHE A 112 1.63 16.69 4.37
C PHE A 112 1.71 17.88 5.34
N GLY A 113 2.58 18.85 5.10
CA GLY A 113 2.89 19.89 6.07
C GLY A 113 3.73 19.37 7.25
N PRO A 114 3.84 20.14 8.35
CA PRO A 114 4.43 19.65 9.58
C PRO A 114 3.51 18.63 10.25
N PHE A 115 4.10 17.62 10.88
CA PHE A 115 3.39 16.60 11.66
C PHE A 115 4.26 16.06 12.79
N GLU A 116 3.59 15.50 13.80
CA GLU A 116 4.17 14.88 14.98
C GLU A 116 4.05 13.35 14.92
N GLU A 117 4.71 12.66 15.86
CA GLU A 117 4.56 11.21 16.01
C GLU A 117 3.09 10.84 16.30
N GLY A 118 2.60 9.79 15.64
CA GLY A 118 1.25 9.29 15.78
C GLY A 118 0.21 10.00 14.90
N ASP A 119 0.56 11.10 14.24
CA ASP A 119 -0.31 11.73 13.24
C ASP A 119 -0.63 10.76 12.09
N THR A 120 -1.83 10.90 11.52
CA THR A 120 -2.29 10.00 10.47
C THR A 120 -2.85 10.70 9.25
N PHE A 121 -2.61 10.12 8.08
CA PHE A 121 -3.03 10.65 6.79
C PHE A 121 -3.77 9.58 6.00
N ASN A 122 -5.04 9.83 5.66
CA ASN A 122 -5.78 8.93 4.77
C ASN A 122 -5.39 9.21 3.31
N ARG A 123 -5.22 8.14 2.53
CA ARG A 123 -4.77 8.16 1.15
C ARG A 123 -5.67 7.26 0.32
N GLU A 124 -6.14 7.80 -0.79
CA GLU A 124 -6.80 7.02 -1.84
C GLU A 124 -5.95 7.12 -3.11
N ARG A 125 -5.51 5.97 -3.64
CA ARG A 125 -4.65 5.90 -4.83
C ARG A 125 -5.12 4.80 -5.76
N ARG A 126 -4.78 4.94 -7.04
CA ARG A 126 -4.88 3.86 -8.02
C ARG A 126 -3.49 3.28 -8.27
N LEU A 127 -3.36 1.98 -8.10
CA LEU A 127 -2.13 1.22 -8.29
C LEU A 127 -2.30 0.25 -9.45
N VAL A 128 -1.25 0.03 -10.22
CA VAL A 128 -1.24 -0.96 -11.31
C VAL A 128 -0.38 -2.14 -10.91
N PHE A 129 -0.98 -3.32 -10.96
CA PHE A 129 -0.31 -4.58 -10.65
C PHE A 129 -0.27 -5.49 -11.87
N SER A 130 0.77 -6.30 -11.96
CA SER A 130 0.85 -7.42 -12.91
C SER A 130 1.09 -8.71 -12.16
N LYS A 131 0.45 -9.80 -12.61
CA LYS A 131 0.63 -11.14 -12.06
C LYS A 131 1.69 -11.88 -12.89
N GLY A 132 2.90 -11.98 -12.36
CA GLY A 132 3.99 -12.74 -12.96
C GLY A 132 4.19 -14.11 -12.29
N ASP A 133 5.20 -14.85 -12.75
CA ASP A 133 5.54 -16.17 -12.19
C ASP A 133 5.97 -16.11 -10.71
N GLN A 134 6.54 -14.98 -10.28
CA GLN A 134 6.93 -14.72 -8.89
C GLN A 134 5.82 -14.09 -8.04
N GLY A 135 4.59 -14.06 -8.56
CA GLY A 135 3.44 -13.43 -7.93
C GLY A 135 3.18 -12.01 -8.43
N TRP A 136 2.45 -11.26 -7.63
CA TRP A 136 2.04 -9.89 -7.95
C TRP A 136 3.20 -8.91 -7.83
N GLN A 137 3.29 -7.97 -8.77
CA GLN A 137 4.28 -6.90 -8.77
C GLN A 137 3.58 -5.58 -9.09
N MET A 138 3.86 -4.54 -8.29
CA MET A 138 3.37 -3.19 -8.56
C MET A 138 4.21 -2.57 -9.68
N LYS A 139 3.56 -2.23 -10.79
CA LYS A 139 4.20 -1.57 -11.94
C LYS A 139 4.30 -0.06 -11.75
N SER A 140 3.28 0.55 -11.19
CA SER A 140 3.25 1.99 -10.93
C SER A 140 2.06 2.38 -10.04
N ALA A 141 2.16 3.55 -9.42
CA ALA A 141 1.02 4.26 -8.88
C ALA A 141 0.51 5.27 -9.92
N LEU A 142 -0.69 5.06 -10.44
CA LEU A 142 -1.38 6.05 -11.26
C LEU A 142 -1.96 7.11 -10.30
N GLY A 143 -1.19 8.18 -10.06
CA GLY A 143 -1.44 9.08 -8.94
C GLY A 143 -1.12 10.55 -9.17
N ALA A 144 -1.53 11.11 -10.31
CA ALA A 144 -2.01 12.50 -10.34
C ALA A 144 -3.32 12.50 -11.15
N LYS A 145 -4.44 12.83 -10.51
CA LYS A 145 -5.72 13.00 -11.20
C LYS A 145 -5.53 14.06 -12.31
N PRO A 146 -5.84 13.78 -13.59
CA PRO A 146 -5.85 14.81 -14.61
C PRO A 146 -7.11 15.65 -14.38
N GLY A 147 -6.98 16.89 -13.86
CA GLY A 147 -8.08 17.87 -13.91
C GLY A 147 -8.43 18.64 -12.64
N GLN A 148 -7.47 19.03 -11.78
CA GLN A 148 -7.63 20.24 -10.96
C GLN A 148 -6.40 21.13 -11.14
N ARG A 149 -6.54 22.10 -12.05
CA ARG A 149 -5.78 23.35 -12.10
C ARG A 149 -6.66 24.44 -11.53
#